data_AF-A0A352KP06-F1
#
_entry.id   AF-A0A352KP06-F1
#
_cell.length_a   1.000
_cell.length_b   1.000
_cell.length_c   1.000
_cell.angle_alpha   90.00
_cell.angle_beta   90.00
_cell.angle_gamma   90.00
#
_symmetry.space_group_name_H-M   'P 1'
#
loop_
_entity.id
_entity.type
_entity.pdbx_description
1 polymer ?
#
loop_
_entity_poly.entity_id
_entity_poly.type
_entity_poly.pdbx_seq_one_letter_code
_entity_poly.pdbx_strand_id
1 'polypeptide(L)' 'MERDSQKAIVIGKQGRRLKQVGQDARVDMEKLFAEKVFLQLWVKVKSGWSDDENLLPQFGYHE' A
#
# COMPACT_ATOMS: atom_id res chain seq x y z
N MET A 1 4.26 3.01 7.06
CA MET A 1 4.91 4.29 6.69
C MET A 1 5.21 5.05 7.96
N GLU A 2 6.49 5.34 8.23
CA GLU A 2 6.96 5.96 9.47
C GLU A 2 6.92 7.48 9.46
N ARG A 3 7.11 8.13 8.30
CA ARG A 3 7.24 9.59 8.19
C ARG A 3 6.19 10.18 7.26
N ASP A 4 5.64 11.34 7.62
CA ASP A 4 4.64 12.05 6.79
C ASP A 4 5.18 12.43 5.40
N SER A 5 6.48 12.72 5.29
CA SER A 5 7.13 12.95 3.99
C SER A 5 7.03 11.75 3.05
N GLN A 6 7.05 10.52 3.58
CA GLN A 6 6.86 9.30 2.79
C GLN A 6 5.44 9.21 2.24
N LYS A 7 4.43 9.71 2.97
CA LYS A 7 3.05 9.77 2.50
C LYS A 7 2.95 10.52 1.17
N ALA A 8 3.58 11.69 1.09
CA ALA A 8 3.58 12.50 -0.13
C ALA A 8 4.30 11.79 -1.29
N ILE A 9 5.40 11.08 -1.01
CA ILE A 9 6.15 10.29 -2.00
C ILE A 9 5.32 9.13 -2.55
N VAL A 10 4.53 8.46 -1.71
CA VAL A 10 3.70 7.31 -2.10
C VAL A 10 2.49 7.76 -2.90
N ILE A 11 1.83 8.84 -2.48
CA ILE A 11 0.71 9.43 -3.21
C ILE A 11 1.21 9.98 -4.56
N GLY A 12 2.34 10.67 -4.55
CA GLY A 12 2.89 11.36 -5.71
C GLY A 12 2.09 12.61 -6.09
N LYS A 13 2.63 13.41 -7.04
CA LYS A 13 1.95 14.62 -7.51
C LYS A 13 0.56 14.28 -8.04
N GLN A 14 -0.48 14.91 -7.47
CA GLN A 14 -1.88 14.67 -7.81
C GLN A 14 -2.32 13.19 -7.72
N GLY A 15 -1.71 12.40 -6.83
CA GLY A 15 -2.07 10.98 -6.67
C GLY A 15 -1.60 10.05 -7.79
N ARG A 16 -0.80 10.55 -8.75
CA ARG A 16 -0.42 9.78 -9.94
C ARG A 16 0.34 8.50 -9.61
N ARG A 17 1.19 8.52 -8.58
CA ARG A 17 1.99 7.35 -8.21
C ARG A 17 1.12 6.27 -7.57
N LEU A 18 0.23 6.67 -6.64
CA LEU A 18 -0.73 5.74 -6.02
C LEU A 18 -1.67 5.14 -7.08
N LYS A 19 -2.12 5.95 -8.05
CA LYS A 19 -2.95 5.48 -9.16
C LYS A 19 -2.22 4.43 -10.02
N GLN A 20 -0.96 4.68 -10.36
CA GLN A 20 -0.15 3.75 -11.15
C GLN A 20 0.00 2.41 -10.42
N VAL A 21 0.42 2.45 -9.14
CA VAL A 21 0.57 1.24 -8.32
C VAL A 21 -0.74 0.46 -8.21
N GLY A 22 -1.85 1.15 -7.96
CA GLY A 22 -3.16 0.50 -7.89
C GLY A 22 -3.65 -0.06 -9.22
N GLN A 23 -3.31 0.59 -10.34
CA GLN A 23 -3.63 0.08 -11.67
C GLN A 23 -2.85 -1.19 -11.98
N ASP A 24 -1.54 -1.21 -11.73
CA ASP A 24 -0.67 -2.36 -11.99
C ASP A 24 -1.08 -3.56 -11.13
N ALA A 25 -1.26 -3.34 -9.82
CA ALA A 25 -1.74 -4.37 -8.90
C ALA A 25 -3.11 -4.92 -9.29
N ARG A 26 -4.06 -4.05 -9.67
CA ARG A 26 -5.40 -4.48 -10.11
C ARG A 26 -5.32 -5.33 -11.37
N VAL A 27 -4.50 -4.96 -12.36
CA VAL A 27 -4.34 -5.75 -13.58
C VAL A 27 -3.80 -7.14 -13.28
N ASP A 28 -2.86 -7.26 -12.35
CA ASP A 28 -2.32 -8.57 -11.98
C ASP A 28 -3.32 -9.40 -11.17
N MET A 29 -4.12 -8.76 -10.30
CA MET A 29 -5.24 -9.42 -9.62
C MET A 29 -6.31 -9.91 -10.60
N GLU A 30 -6.71 -9.10 -11.59
CA GLU A 30 -7.70 -9.49 -12.60
C GLU A 30 -7.23 -10.69 -13.42
N LYS A 31 -5.93 -10.78 -13.73
CA LYS A 31 -5.34 -11.95 -14.39
C LYS A 31 -5.36 -13.19 -13.48
N LEU A 32 -5.01 -13.03 -12.21
CA LEU A 32 -4.93 -14.12 -11.25
C LEU A 32 -6.31 -14.72 -10.93
N PHE A 33 -7.32 -13.85 -10.77
CA PHE A 33 -8.67 -14.26 -10.41
C PHE A 33 -9.58 -14.52 -11.62
N ALA A 34 -9.14 -14.17 -12.84
CA ALA A 34 -9.93 -14.24 -14.06
C ALA A 34 -11.28 -13.47 -13.99
N GLU A 35 -11.35 -12.43 -13.17
CA GLU A 35 -12.55 -11.63 -12.92
C GLU A 35 -12.22 -10.13 -12.88
N LYS A 36 -13.26 -9.28 -12.94
CA LYS A 36 -13.11 -7.84 -12.77
C LYS A 36 -12.92 -7.49 -11.30
N VAL A 37 -11.93 -6.64 -11.01
CA VAL A 37 -11.57 -6.26 -9.64
C VAL A 37 -11.71 -4.74 -9.48
N PHE A 38 -12.42 -4.32 -8.44
CA PHE A 38 -12.38 -2.92 -7.99
C PHE A 38 -11.43 -2.82 -6.78
N LEU A 39 -10.26 -2.19 -6.99
CA LEU A 39 -9.24 -2.04 -5.95
C LEU A 39 -9.25 -0.61 -5.38
N GLN A 40 -9.65 -0.46 -4.12
CA GLN A 40 -9.59 0.80 -3.39
C GLN A 40 -8.41 0.82 -2.43
N LEU A 41 -7.54 1.83 -2.57
CA LEU A 41 -6.31 1.96 -1.78
C LEU A 41 -6.34 3.20 -0.90
N TRP A 42 -5.71 3.09 0.27
CA TRP A 42 -5.58 4.18 1.24
C TRP A 42 -4.15 4.26 1.75
N VAL A 43 -3.62 5.47 1.92
CA VAL A 43 -2.28 5.68 2.51
C VAL A 43 -2.42 6.19 3.93
N LYS A 44 -1.99 5.38 4.90
CA LYS A 44 -1.92 5.72 6.33
C LYS A 44 -0.47 5.86 6.76
N VAL A 45 -0.18 6.82 7.63
CA VAL A 45 1.11 6.98 8.30
C VAL A 45 0.93 6.55 9.74
N LYS A 46 1.85 5.72 10.23
CA LYS A 46 1.93 5.30 11.62
C LYS A 46 3.41 5.36 11.99
N SER A 47 3.81 6.35 12.77
CA SER A 47 5.20 6.49 13.23
C SER A 47 5.64 5.25 14.02
N GLY A 48 6.87 4.79 13.81
CA GLY A 48 7.47 3.68 14.57
C GLY A 48 6.85 2.31 14.35
N TRP A 49 6.07 2.10 13.27
CA TRP A 49 5.39 0.83 13.04
C TRP A 49 6.33 -0.35 12.75
N SER A 50 7.53 -0.07 12.20
CA SER A 50 8.56 -1.06 11.91
C SER A 50 9.27 -1.58 13.16
N ASP A 51 9.32 -0.74 14.20
CA ASP A 51 10.07 -1.01 15.43
C ASP A 51 9.16 -1.57 16.53
N ASP A 52 7.84 -1.63 16.27
CA ASP A 52 6.85 -2.20 17.17
C ASP A 52 6.64 -3.68 16.82
N GLU A 53 7.29 -4.55 17.60
CA GLU A 53 7.21 -6.01 17.46
C GLU A 53 5.77 -6.54 17.52
N ASN A 54 4.82 -5.80 18.12
CA ASN A 54 3.42 -6.22 18.16
C ASN A 54 2.66 -5.92 16.85
N LEU A 55 3.20 -5.05 15.99
CA LEU A 55 2.60 -4.68 14.71
C LEU A 55 3.13 -5.49 13.54
N LEU A 56 4.37 -5.98 13.62
CA LEU A 56 4.98 -6.78 12.55
C LEU A 56 4.12 -8.01 12.18
N PRO A 57 3.62 -8.81 13.15
CA PRO A 57 2.74 -9.94 12.83
C PRO A 57 1.44 -9.52 12.16
N GLN A 58 0.88 -8.34 12.49
CA GLN A 58 -0.37 -7.85 11.89
C GLN A 58 -0.21 -7.48 10.42
N PHE A 59 1.02 -7.19 9.97
CA PHE A 59 1.34 -6.92 8.58
C PHE A 59 1.84 -8.15 7.82
N GLY A 60 1.81 -9.33 8.45
CA GLY A 60 2.28 -10.59 7.87
C GLY A 60 3.81 -10.73 7.85
N TYR A 61 4.55 -9.88 8.58
CA TYR A 61 5.96 -10.10 8.85
C TYR A 61 6.07 -11.02 10.06
N HIS A 62 6.17 -12.32 9.78
CA HIS A 62 6.55 -13.33 10.76
C HIS A 62 8.01 -13.70 10.47
N GLU A 63 8.89 -13.54 11.46
CA GLU A 63 10.19 -14.23 11.42
C GLU A 63 10.02 -15.74 11.54
#